data_AF-A0A4W5JTH8-F1
#
_entry.id   AF-A0A4W5JTH8-F1
#
_cell.length_a   1.000
_cell.length_b   1.000
_cell.length_c   1.000
_cell.angle_alpha   90.00
_cell.angle_beta   90.00
_cell.angle_gamma   90.00
#
_symmetry.space_group_name_H-M   'P 1'
#
loop_
_entity.id
_entity.type
_entity.pdbx_description
1 polymer ?
#
loop_
_entity_poly.entity_id
_entity_poly.type
_entity_poly.pdbx_seq_one_letter_code
_entity_poly.pdbx_strand_id
1 'polypeptide(L)'
;MLGSDATDIQKYMKMEERPVVDKKQSEFSLKKMIKRLHIKEPAQHVLAILGKRYPGDPKAFSRSGLSGVWDRERAGQRMKLKQPDTWERTLSQEGNKASTWEKLIGIVKRNHTQAFRYTRINIC
;
A
#
# COMPACT_ATOMS: atom_id res chain seq x y z
N MET A 1 -19.63 -22.32 31.13
CA MET A 1 -19.12 -20.94 31.29
C MET A 1 -17.61 -20.99 31.07
N LEU A 2 -17.13 -20.59 29.90
CA LEU A 2 -15.71 -20.60 29.56
C LEU A 2 -15.10 -19.29 30.07
N GLY A 3 -14.63 -19.31 31.32
CA GLY A 3 -13.83 -18.22 31.86
C GLY A 3 -12.44 -18.30 31.26
N SER A 4 -12.10 -17.37 30.37
CA SER A 4 -10.71 -17.18 29.95
C SER A 4 -9.92 -16.77 31.17
N ASP A 5 -8.96 -17.60 31.58
CA ASP A 5 -8.13 -17.32 32.74
C ASP A 5 -7.39 -15.99 32.54
N ALA A 6 -7.29 -15.19 33.61
CA ALA A 6 -6.66 -13.86 33.58
C ALA A 6 -5.20 -13.91 33.08
N THR A 7 -4.56 -15.07 33.17
CA THR A 7 -3.23 -15.38 32.67
C THR A 7 -3.15 -15.34 31.13
N ASP A 8 -4.20 -15.81 30.43
CA ASP A 8 -4.26 -15.74 28.97
C ASP A 8 -4.38 -14.29 28.50
N ILE A 9 -5.20 -13.48 29.17
CA ILE A 9 -5.34 -12.04 28.85
C ILE A 9 -4.00 -11.32 29.04
N GLN A 10 -3.27 -11.60 30.12
CA GLN A 10 -1.93 -11.04 30.34
C GLN A 10 -0.92 -11.46 29.27
N LYS A 11 -1.01 -12.70 28.79
CA LYS A 11 -0.17 -13.21 27.71
C LYS A 11 -0.46 -12.48 26.39
N TYR A 12 -1.73 -12.22 26.08
CA TYR A 12 -2.12 -11.43 24.90
C TYR A 12 -1.69 -9.96 25.01
N MET A 13 -1.82 -9.34 26.19
CA MET A 13 -1.37 -7.95 26.40
C MET A 13 0.14 -7.78 26.24
N LYS A 14 0.94 -8.76 26.69
CA LYS A 14 2.40 -8.79 26.41
C LYS A 14 2.74 -9.03 24.94
N MET A 15 1.84 -9.65 24.18
CA MET A 15 2.03 -9.90 22.74
C MET A 15 1.80 -8.65 21.88
N GLU A 16 1.09 -7.64 22.41
CA GLU A 16 0.89 -6.34 21.75
C GLU A 16 2.10 -5.41 21.85
N GLU A 17 3.07 -5.70 22.73
CA GLU A 17 4.40 -5.11 22.71
C GLU A 17 5.20 -5.66 21.51
N ARG A 18 4.76 -5.30 20.30
CA ARG A 18 5.51 -5.58 19.08
C ARG A 18 6.85 -4.85 19.21
N PRO A 19 8.00 -5.52 19.09
CA PRO A 19 9.27 -4.84 19.11
C PRO A 19 9.25 -3.75 18.05
N VAL A 20 9.58 -2.52 18.45
CA VAL A 20 9.69 -1.39 17.51
C VAL A 20 10.70 -1.81 16.46
N VAL A 21 10.22 -2.10 15.26
CA VAL A 21 11.09 -2.51 14.15
C VAL A 21 12.12 -1.41 13.96
N ASP A 22 13.39 -1.75 14.20
CA ASP A 22 14.50 -0.85 13.96
C ASP A 22 14.47 -0.43 12.48
N LYS A 23 14.11 0.83 12.24
CA LYS A 23 13.95 1.43 10.90
C LYS A 23 15.23 1.37 10.05
N LYS A 24 16.34 0.89 10.62
CA LYS A 24 17.65 0.69 9.97
C LYS A 24 17.61 -0.30 8.81
N GLN A 25 16.66 -1.25 8.76
CA GLN A 25 16.50 -2.17 7.61
C GLN A 25 16.05 -1.50 6.30
N SER A 26 15.66 -0.21 6.30
CA SER A 26 15.34 0.53 5.06
C SER A 26 16.60 1.05 4.35
N GLU A 27 17.65 0.25 4.20
CA GLU A 27 18.82 0.64 3.41
C GLU A 27 18.44 0.79 1.93
N PHE A 28 17.51 -0.05 1.45
CA PHE A 28 17.03 -0.11 0.07
C PHE A 28 15.57 0.36 -0.05
N SER A 29 15.33 1.67 0.10
CA SER A 29 14.05 2.25 -0.30
C SER A 29 14.07 2.59 -1.80
N LEU A 30 12.96 2.37 -2.51
CA LEU A 30 12.82 2.76 -3.92
C LEU A 30 13.14 4.25 -4.16
N LYS A 31 12.84 5.12 -3.19
CA LYS A 31 13.23 6.54 -3.21
C LYS A 31 14.75 6.74 -3.26
N LYS A 32 15.50 5.93 -2.50
CA LYS A 32 16.98 5.97 -2.47
C LYS A 32 17.55 5.42 -3.78
N MET A 33 16.96 4.35 -4.31
CA MET A 33 17.37 3.74 -5.58
C MET A 33 17.20 4.72 -6.76
N ILE A 34 16.04 5.35 -6.89
CA ILE A 34 15.77 6.37 -7.92
C ILE A 34 16.80 7.51 -7.85
N LYS A 35 17.13 7.99 -6.65
CA LYS A 35 18.12 9.06 -6.45
C LYS A 35 19.54 8.62 -6.82
N ARG A 36 19.96 7.40 -6.46
CA ARG A 36 21.31 6.89 -6.75
C ARG A 36 21.51 6.58 -8.24
N LEU A 37 20.51 5.97 -8.87
CA LEU A 37 20.55 5.56 -10.28
C LEU A 37 20.15 6.68 -11.25
N HIS A 38 19.77 7.86 -10.75
CA HIS A 38 19.35 9.00 -11.58
C HIS A 38 18.23 8.65 -12.58
N ILE A 39 17.30 7.78 -12.18
CA ILE A 39 16.18 7.35 -13.03
C ILE A 39 15.24 8.54 -13.25
N LYS A 40 15.11 8.98 -14.51
CA LYS A 40 14.27 10.12 -14.90
C LYS A 40 12.93 9.71 -15.51
N GLU A 41 12.85 8.52 -16.11
CA GLU A 41 11.67 8.02 -16.82
C GLU A 41 11.17 6.72 -16.20
N PRO A 42 9.84 6.47 -16.10
CA PRO A 42 8.71 7.35 -16.44
C PRO A 42 8.42 8.40 -15.35
N ALA A 43 8.39 9.68 -15.73
CA ALA A 43 8.30 10.81 -14.80
C ALA A 43 7.12 10.76 -13.84
N GLN A 44 5.96 10.24 -14.30
CA GLN A 44 4.76 10.12 -13.47
C GLN A 44 5.00 9.25 -12.24
N HIS A 45 5.63 8.08 -12.41
CA HIS A 45 5.91 7.15 -11.33
C HIS A 45 7.04 7.66 -10.45
N VAL A 46 8.10 8.18 -11.07
CA VAL A 46 9.26 8.74 -10.35
C VAL A 46 8.81 9.87 -9.41
N LEU A 47 8.03 10.83 -9.90
CA LEU A 47 7.54 11.96 -9.10
C LEU A 47 6.56 11.51 -8.01
N ALA A 48 5.70 10.53 -8.29
CA ALA A 48 4.79 9.95 -7.31
C ALA A 48 5.54 9.20 -6.19
N ILE A 49 6.56 8.40 -6.54
CA ILE A 49 7.40 7.67 -5.57
C ILE A 49 8.21 8.64 -4.72
N LEU A 50 8.78 9.69 -5.35
CA LEU A 50 9.48 10.76 -4.63
C LEU A 50 8.52 11.63 -3.79
N GLY A 51 7.22 11.54 -4.04
CA GLY A 51 6.19 12.34 -3.37
C GLY A 51 6.36 13.83 -3.64
N LYS A 52 6.76 14.18 -4.86
CA LYS A 52 6.86 15.57 -5.33
C LYS A 52 5.46 16.14 -5.60
N ARG A 53 5.38 17.48 -5.62
CA ARG A 53 4.16 18.21 -5.96
C ARG A 53 4.02 18.23 -7.48
N TYR A 54 2.78 18.13 -7.97
CA TYR A 54 2.48 18.28 -9.38
C TYR A 54 2.87 19.70 -9.84
N PRO A 55 3.47 19.86 -11.04
CA PRO A 55 3.94 21.16 -11.51
C PRO A 55 2.83 22.21 -11.52
N GLY A 56 3.10 23.37 -10.90
CA GLY A 56 2.14 24.48 -10.81
C GLY A 56 2.08 25.36 -12.06
N ASP A 57 3.02 25.18 -12.98
CA ASP A 57 3.12 25.97 -14.22
C ASP A 57 3.26 25.05 -15.44
N PRO A 58 2.73 25.43 -16.61
CA PRO A 58 2.94 24.70 -17.85
C PRO A 58 4.43 24.52 -18.19
N LYS A 59 5.25 25.55 -17.94
CA LYS A 59 6.70 25.50 -18.18
C LYS A 59 7.38 24.46 -17.28
N ALA A 60 6.95 24.35 -16.03
CA ALA A 60 7.45 23.34 -15.10
C ALA A 60 6.97 21.93 -15.49
N PHE A 61 5.77 21.82 -16.06
CA PHE A 61 5.24 20.57 -16.60
C PHE A 61 6.09 20.05 -17.77
N SER A 62 6.37 20.89 -18.78
CA SER A 62 7.24 20.51 -19.91
C SER A 62 8.62 20.06 -19.47
N ARG A 63 9.22 20.74 -18.47
CA ARG A 63 10.53 20.37 -17.90
C ARG A 63 10.50 19.06 -17.11
N SER A 64 9.35 18.69 -16.56
CA SER A 64 9.21 17.49 -15.72
C SER A 64 9.11 16.19 -16.52
N GLY A 65 8.87 16.27 -17.83
CA GLY A 65 8.70 15.08 -18.68
C GLY A 65 7.43 14.28 -18.38
N LEU A 66 6.44 14.90 -17.72
CA LEU A 66 5.12 14.30 -17.52
C LEU A 66 4.40 14.19 -18.87
N SER A 67 3.80 13.03 -19.12
CA SER A 67 2.96 12.81 -20.29
C SER A 67 1.57 13.41 -20.09
N GLY A 68 0.96 13.88 -21.18
CA GLY A 68 -0.40 14.40 -21.21
C GLY A 68 -0.50 15.93 -21.21
N VAL A 69 -1.70 16.42 -20.88
CA VAL A 69 -2.00 17.87 -20.81
C VAL A 69 -1.80 18.36 -19.39
N TRP A 70 -1.22 19.55 -19.24
CA TRP A 70 -1.05 20.17 -17.93
C TRP A 70 -2.42 20.55 -17.33
N ASP A 71 -2.77 19.86 -16.25
CA ASP A 71 -3.98 20.14 -15.46
C ASP A 71 -3.72 21.17 -14.34
N ARG A 72 -4.39 22.32 -14.43
CA ARG A 72 -4.30 23.41 -13.45
C ARG A 72 -4.91 23.04 -12.09
N GLU A 73 -5.93 22.19 -12.04
CA GLU A 73 -6.63 21.85 -10.78
C GLU A 73 -5.77 20.97 -9.89
N ARG A 74 -4.82 20.26 -10.50
CA ARG A 74 -3.83 19.43 -9.79
C ARG A 74 -2.59 20.21 -9.38
N ALA A 75 -2.46 21.48 -9.78
CA ALA A 75 -1.31 22.32 -9.47
C ALA A 75 -1.02 22.31 -7.96
N GLY A 76 0.21 21.99 -7.58
CA GLY A 76 0.60 21.94 -6.17
C GLY A 76 -0.01 20.77 -5.38
N GLN A 77 -0.77 19.85 -5.98
CA GLN A 77 -1.19 18.63 -5.29
C GLN A 77 -0.02 17.66 -5.16
N ARG A 78 0.11 16.99 -4.01
CA ARG A 78 1.16 15.99 -3.81
C ARG A 78 0.86 14.74 -4.63
N MET A 79 1.76 14.35 -5.54
CA MET A 79 1.57 13.17 -6.37
C MET A 79 1.64 11.89 -5.53
N LYS A 80 0.74 10.95 -5.81
CA LYS A 80 0.66 9.63 -5.18
C LYS A 80 0.48 8.57 -6.27
N LEU A 81 1.02 7.38 -6.06
CA LEU A 81 0.74 6.23 -6.92
C LEU A 81 -0.72 5.81 -6.74
N LYS A 82 -1.35 5.34 -7.82
CA LYS A 82 -2.66 4.67 -7.72
C LYS A 82 -2.46 3.45 -6.84
N GLN A 83 -3.20 3.40 -5.74
CA GLN A 83 -3.09 2.28 -4.82
C GLN A 83 -3.77 1.08 -5.49
N PRO A 84 -3.12 -0.10 -5.54
CA PRO A 84 -3.74 -1.28 -6.11
C PRO A 84 -4.91 -1.72 -5.25
N ASP A 85 -5.98 -2.18 -5.89
CA ASP A 85 -7.13 -2.79 -5.23
C ASP A 85 -6.74 -4.23 -4.86
N THR A 86 -6.05 -4.38 -3.74
CA THR A 86 -5.71 -5.68 -3.19
C THR A 86 -6.74 -6.13 -2.16
N TRP A 87 -6.82 -7.44 -1.95
CA TRP A 87 -7.72 -8.02 -0.98
C TRP A 87 -7.37 -7.57 0.45
N GLU A 88 -6.09 -7.40 0.78
CA GLU A 88 -5.66 -6.90 2.11
C GLU A 88 -6.21 -5.50 2.37
N ARG A 89 -6.19 -4.65 1.33
CA ARG A 89 -6.76 -3.29 1.39
C ARG A 89 -8.27 -3.33 1.55
N THR A 90 -8.95 -4.17 0.77
CA THR A 90 -10.41 -4.31 0.82
C THR A 90 -10.86 -4.81 2.19
N LEU A 91 -10.16 -5.79 2.78
CA LEU A 91 -10.43 -6.26 4.14
C LEU A 91 -10.13 -5.18 5.20
N SER A 92 -9.07 -4.40 5.03
CA SER A 92 -8.76 -3.30 5.95
C SER A 92 -9.80 -2.17 5.87
N GLN A 93 -10.39 -1.93 4.70
CA GLN A 93 -11.38 -0.88 4.48
C GLN A 93 -12.81 -1.31 4.86
N GLU A 94 -13.26 -2.50 4.44
CA GLU A 94 -14.62 -3.00 4.71
C GLU A 94 -14.71 -3.75 6.05
N GLY A 95 -13.57 -4.10 6.65
CA GLY A 95 -13.46 -4.91 7.86
C GLY A 95 -13.49 -6.42 7.58
N ASN A 96 -13.04 -7.20 8.57
CA ASN A 96 -13.05 -8.66 8.53
C ASN A 96 -14.49 -9.20 8.73
N LYS A 97 -15.33 -9.07 7.69
CA LYS A 97 -16.73 -9.53 7.68
C LYS A 97 -16.90 -10.63 6.63
N ALA A 98 -17.77 -11.60 6.93
CA ALA A 98 -18.09 -12.69 6.00
C ALA A 98 -18.54 -12.19 4.61
N SER A 99 -19.35 -11.13 4.57
CA SER A 99 -19.80 -10.49 3.33
C SER A 99 -18.65 -9.96 2.46
N THR A 100 -17.57 -9.47 3.09
CA THR A 100 -16.38 -8.98 2.39
C THR A 100 -15.59 -10.15 1.80
N TRP A 101 -15.50 -11.26 2.54
CA TRP A 101 -14.86 -12.49 2.06
C TRP A 101 -15.59 -13.12 0.88
N GLU A 102 -16.93 -13.15 0.89
CA GLU A 102 -17.71 -13.66 -0.24
C GLU A 102 -17.43 -12.88 -1.53
N LYS A 103 -17.41 -11.55 -1.45
CA LYS A 103 -17.03 -10.68 -2.57
C LYS A 103 -15.61 -10.98 -3.06
N LEU A 104 -14.66 -11.11 -2.14
CA LEU A 104 -13.25 -11.38 -2.46
C LEU A 104 -13.05 -12.76 -3.09
N ILE A 105 -13.71 -13.80 -2.59
CA ILE A 105 -13.66 -15.15 -3.16
C ILE A 105 -14.23 -15.15 -4.59
N GLY A 106 -15.30 -14.40 -4.84
CA GLY A 106 -15.85 -14.20 -6.19
C GLY A 106 -14.89 -13.52 -7.17
N ILE A 107 -14.00 -12.66 -6.68
CA ILE A 107 -12.96 -11.98 -7.48
C ILE A 107 -11.73 -12.89 -7.68
N VAL A 108 -11.29 -13.59 -6.64
CA VAL A 108 -10.10 -14.46 -6.66
C VAL A 108 -10.30 -15.67 -7.59
N LYS A 109 -11.52 -16.21 -7.72
CA LYS A 109 -11.82 -17.28 -8.71
C LYS A 109 -11.51 -16.89 -10.16
N ARG A 110 -11.37 -15.59 -10.48
CA ARG A 110 -10.99 -15.11 -11.83
C ARG A 110 -9.48 -14.92 -12.03
N ASN A 111 -8.68 -14.89 -10.97
CA ASN A 111 -7.23 -14.65 -11.02
C ASN A 111 -6.48 -15.84 -10.40
N HIS A 112 -6.19 -16.85 -11.23
CA HIS A 112 -5.65 -18.17 -10.84
C HIS A 112 -4.43 -18.15 -9.89
N THR A 113 -3.65 -17.08 -9.87
CA THR A 113 -2.39 -16.98 -9.12
C THR A 113 -2.58 -16.73 -7.62
N GLN A 114 -3.76 -16.27 -7.19
CA GLN A 114 -4.00 -15.86 -5.81
C GLN A 114 -4.48 -17.05 -4.96
N ALA A 115 -5.19 -18.03 -5.53
CA ALA A 115 -5.90 -19.11 -4.82
C ALA A 115 -5.06 -19.92 -3.79
N PHE A 116 -3.75 -20.10 -4.00
CA PHE A 116 -2.92 -21.00 -3.19
C PHE A 116 -2.57 -20.50 -1.78
N ARG A 117 -2.75 -19.21 -1.47
CA ARG A 117 -2.57 -18.70 -0.09
C ARG A 117 -3.84 -18.76 0.77
N TYR A 118 -5.01 -18.99 0.17
CA TYR A 118 -6.31 -18.87 0.83
C TYR A 118 -6.76 -20.15 1.56
N THR A 119 -6.16 -21.31 1.29
CA THR A 119 -6.53 -22.59 1.92
C THR A 119 -6.07 -22.73 3.37
N ARG A 120 -5.23 -21.82 3.89
CA ARG A 120 -4.64 -21.94 5.24
C ARG A 120 -5.29 -21.04 6.31
N ILE A 121 -6.24 -20.19 5.94
CA ILE A 121 -6.93 -19.27 6.88
C ILE A 121 -8.29 -19.85 7.34
N ASN A 122 -8.83 -20.86 6.65
CA ASN A 122 -10.14 -21.47 6.95
C ASN A 122 -10.07 -22.73 7.83
N ILE A 123 -9.21 -22.72 8.85
CA ILE A 123 -9.31 -23.66 9.98
C ILE A 123 -9.35 -22.82 11.25
N CYS A 124 -10.55 -22.36 11.59
CA CYS A 124 -10.99 -22.09 12.95
C CYS A 124 -12.34 -22.79 13.09
#